data_AF-A0A227J7S4-F1
#
_entry.id   AF-A0A227J7S4-F1
#
_cell.length_a   1.000
_cell.length_b   1.000
_cell.length_c   1.000
_cell.angle_alpha   90.00
_cell.angle_beta   90.00
_cell.angle_gamma   90.00
#
_symmetry.space_group_name_H-M   'P 1'
#
loop_
_entity.id
_entity.type
_entity.pdbx_description
1 polymer ?
#
loop_
_entity_poly.entity_id
_entity_poly.type
_entity_poly.pdbx_seq_one_letter_code
_entity_poly.pdbx_strand_id
1 'polypeptide(L)'
;PADWQGELVVASSDYVAQYVLPDIASHFSQLAPQLDMAYRLWQPDFLDKLHELGIHIASSMYPSKPEGVSSVNIGSDTSVCLMKASHPLASCKELTVDALLSYSHIKVTGGGDKDSSTDTVLKEMGLARHIT
;
A
#
# COMPACT_ATOMS: atom_id res chain seq x y z
N PRO A 1 -16.28 -0.56 -25.61
CA PRO A 1 -16.07 -1.06 -24.23
C PRO A 1 -16.90 -2.31 -23.91
N ALA A 2 -18.21 -2.29 -24.19
CA ALA A 2 -19.11 -3.41 -23.87
C ALA A 2 -18.75 -4.73 -24.57
N ASP A 3 -18.02 -4.64 -25.67
CA ASP A 3 -17.50 -5.70 -26.51
C ASP A 3 -16.05 -6.10 -26.19
N TRP A 4 -15.42 -5.45 -25.21
CA TRP A 4 -14.05 -5.79 -24.83
C TRP A 4 -14.01 -7.15 -24.14
N GLN A 5 -13.23 -8.06 -24.73
CA GLN A 5 -12.92 -9.39 -24.22
C GLN A 5 -11.42 -9.48 -23.93
N GLY A 6 -11.06 -10.07 -22.80
CA GLY A 6 -9.67 -10.23 -22.37
C GLY A 6 -9.55 -10.20 -20.85
N GLU A 7 -8.32 -10.16 -20.36
CA GLU A 7 -8.01 -10.10 -18.93
C GLU A 7 -7.36 -8.76 -18.57
N LEU A 8 -7.88 -8.09 -17.56
CA LEU A 8 -7.23 -6.96 -16.90
C LEU A 8 -6.54 -7.45 -15.62
N VAL A 9 -5.21 -7.37 -15.62
CA VAL A 9 -4.37 -7.73 -14.47
C VAL A 9 -4.03 -6.47 -13.68
N VAL A 10 -4.55 -6.39 -12.45
CA VAL A 10 -4.30 -5.29 -11.51
C VAL A 10 -3.40 -5.78 -10.37
N ALA A 11 -2.41 -4.97 -9.99
CA ALA A 11 -1.56 -5.26 -8.84
C ALA A 11 -1.62 -4.13 -7.80
N SER A 12 -2.02 -4.43 -6.56
CA SER A 12 -2.04 -3.43 -5.48
C SER A 12 -2.03 -4.08 -4.10
N SER A 13 -2.22 -3.29 -3.04
CA SER A 13 -2.21 -3.73 -1.64
C SER A 13 -3.42 -4.61 -1.29
N ASP A 14 -3.33 -5.35 -0.19
CA ASP A 14 -4.47 -6.06 0.42
C ASP A 14 -5.63 -5.12 0.77
N TYR A 15 -5.33 -3.91 1.24
CA TYR A 15 -6.32 -2.87 1.51
C TYR A 15 -7.13 -2.52 0.26
N VAL A 16 -6.47 -2.30 -0.88
CA VAL A 16 -7.15 -2.01 -2.15
C VAL A 16 -7.96 -3.22 -2.62
N ALA A 17 -7.44 -4.44 -2.42
CA ALA A 17 -8.16 -5.68 -2.75
C ALA A 17 -9.47 -5.79 -1.96
N GLN A 18 -9.46 -5.44 -0.68
CA GLN A 18 -10.61 -5.57 0.20
C GLN A 18 -11.63 -4.44 0.02
N TYR A 19 -11.17 -3.19 -0.11
CA TYR A 19 -12.05 -2.02 0.00
C TYR A 19 -12.32 -1.27 -1.31
N VAL A 20 -11.53 -1.50 -2.37
CA VAL A 20 -11.64 -0.72 -3.62
C VAL A 20 -11.94 -1.62 -4.82
N LEU A 21 -11.33 -2.80 -4.89
CA LEU A 21 -11.55 -3.74 -5.99
C LEU A 21 -13.03 -4.13 -6.20
N PRO A 22 -13.87 -4.32 -5.15
CA PRO A 22 -15.29 -4.62 -5.37
C PRO A 22 -16.03 -3.53 -6.15
N ASP A 23 -15.74 -2.26 -5.88
CA ASP A 23 -16.36 -1.13 -6.59
C ASP A 23 -15.87 -1.03 -8.04
N ILE A 24 -14.57 -1.25 -8.26
CA ILE A 24 -13.99 -1.35 -9.61
C ILE A 24 -14.67 -2.49 -10.38
N ALA A 25 -14.81 -3.67 -9.78
CA ALA A 25 -15.41 -4.83 -10.41
C ALA A 25 -16.89 -4.60 -10.74
N SER A 26 -17.64 -4.00 -9.82
CA SER A 26 -19.04 -3.62 -10.03
C SER A 26 -19.18 -2.66 -11.22
N HIS A 27 -18.31 -1.65 -11.31
CA HIS A 27 -18.31 -0.70 -12.42
C HIS A 27 -17.99 -1.36 -13.77
N PHE A 28 -16.95 -2.21 -13.82
CA PHE A 28 -16.59 -2.93 -15.04
C PHE A 28 -17.64 -3.95 -15.47
N SER A 29 -18.36 -4.59 -14.54
CA SER A 29 -19.43 -5.52 -14.89
C SER A 29 -20.53 -4.89 -15.75
N GLN A 30 -20.73 -3.57 -15.63
CA GLN A 30 -21.71 -2.81 -16.42
C GLN A 30 -21.11 -2.29 -17.73
N LEU A 31 -19.84 -1.87 -17.72
CA LEU A 31 -19.18 -1.23 -18.86
C LEU A 31 -18.54 -2.22 -19.85
N ALA A 32 -18.02 -3.35 -19.36
CA ALA A 32 -17.29 -4.37 -20.09
C ALA A 32 -17.60 -5.75 -19.47
N PRO A 33 -18.82 -6.29 -19.66
CA PRO A 33 -19.30 -7.50 -18.97
C PRO A 33 -18.53 -8.79 -19.34
N GLN A 34 -17.70 -8.75 -20.39
CA GLN A 34 -16.89 -9.88 -20.86
C GLN A 34 -15.40 -9.73 -20.51
N LEU A 35 -15.05 -8.75 -19.67
CA LEU A 35 -13.69 -8.55 -19.19
C LEU A 35 -13.44 -9.42 -17.95
N ASP A 36 -12.42 -10.26 -18.02
CA ASP A 36 -11.88 -10.96 -16.86
C ASP A 36 -10.98 -10.02 -16.06
N MET A 37 -10.94 -10.20 -14.73
CA MET A 37 -10.03 -9.46 -13.86
C MET A 37 -9.20 -10.42 -13.03
N ALA A 38 -7.88 -10.22 -13.07
CA ALA A 38 -6.94 -10.86 -12.17
C ALA A 38 -6.35 -9.83 -11.21
N TYR A 39 -6.25 -10.19 -9.93
CA TYR A 39 -5.67 -9.34 -8.90
C TYR A 39 -4.41 -9.97 -8.33
N ARG A 40 -3.35 -9.18 -8.19
CA ARG A 40 -2.07 -9.61 -7.62
C ARG A 40 -1.69 -8.71 -6.46
N LEU A 41 -1.20 -9.30 -5.38
CA LEU A 41 -0.63 -8.51 -4.29
C LEU A 41 0.66 -7.85 -4.77
N TRP A 42 0.73 -6.54 -4.62
CA TRP A 42 1.87 -5.74 -5.04
C TRP A 42 3.15 -6.11 -4.29
N GLN A 43 4.26 -6.17 -5.02
CA GLN A 43 5.61 -6.28 -4.47
C GLN A 43 6.50 -5.22 -5.13
N PRO A 44 7.42 -4.58 -4.39
CA PRO A 44 8.26 -3.52 -4.93
C PRO A 44 9.08 -3.92 -6.17
N ASP A 45 9.51 -5.18 -6.26
CA ASP A 45 10.30 -5.72 -7.38
C ASP A 45 9.48 -5.94 -8.66
N PHE A 46 8.16 -5.74 -8.62
CA PHE A 46 7.30 -5.79 -9.80
C PHE A 46 7.38 -4.53 -10.66
N LEU A 47 7.80 -3.39 -10.10
CA LEU A 47 7.79 -2.09 -10.78
C LEU A 47 8.56 -2.13 -12.10
N ASP A 48 9.76 -2.69 -12.09
CA ASP A 48 10.61 -2.78 -13.28
C ASP A 48 10.23 -3.97 -14.20
N LYS A 49 9.24 -4.79 -13.80
CA LYS A 49 8.86 -6.03 -14.45
C LYS A 49 7.37 -6.10 -14.81
N LEU A 50 6.65 -4.98 -14.78
CA LEU A 50 5.20 -4.96 -15.04
C LEU A 50 4.85 -5.67 -16.35
N HIS A 51 5.57 -5.36 -17.44
CA HIS A 51 5.34 -5.98 -18.74
C HIS A 51 5.64 -7.48 -18.74
N GLU A 52 6.79 -7.90 -18.19
CA GLU A 52 7.20 -9.31 -18.10
C GLU A 52 6.22 -10.14 -17.28
N LEU A 53 5.67 -9.55 -16.23
CA LEU A 53 4.67 -10.17 -15.37
C LEU A 53 3.26 -10.12 -15.99
N GLY A 54 3.04 -9.36 -17.07
CA GLY A 54 1.71 -9.14 -17.63
C GLY A 54 0.79 -8.34 -16.71
N ILE A 55 1.35 -7.48 -15.85
CA ILE A 55 0.58 -6.55 -15.02
C ILE A 55 0.24 -5.33 -15.87
N HIS A 56 -1.05 -5.02 -15.99
CA HIS A 56 -1.53 -3.91 -16.81
C HIS A 56 -1.53 -2.60 -16.02
N ILE A 57 -2.00 -2.65 -14.77
CA ILE A 57 -2.09 -1.48 -13.90
C ILE A 57 -1.61 -1.87 -12.50
N ALA A 58 -0.77 -1.02 -11.92
CA ALA A 58 -0.38 -1.14 -10.52
C ALA A 58 -0.79 0.12 -9.73
N SER A 59 -1.16 -0.07 -8.46
CA SER A 59 -1.39 1.01 -7.52
C SER A 59 -0.58 0.76 -6.25
N SER A 60 0.27 1.72 -5.89
CA SER A 60 1.13 1.68 -4.71
C SER A 60 1.49 3.10 -4.27
N MET A 61 2.13 3.22 -3.11
CA MET A 61 2.64 4.47 -2.57
C MET A 61 4.12 4.61 -2.91
N TYR A 62 4.48 5.70 -3.59
CA TYR A 62 5.87 6.05 -3.89
C TYR A 62 6.12 7.52 -3.52
N PRO A 63 7.30 7.85 -2.98
CA PRO A 63 7.64 9.23 -2.62
C PRO A 63 7.82 10.12 -3.86
N SER A 64 8.16 9.52 -5.00
CA SER A 64 8.34 10.19 -6.29
C SER A 64 7.74 9.35 -7.41
N LYS A 65 7.52 9.98 -8.56
CA LYS A 65 7.06 9.29 -9.77
C LYS A 65 8.12 8.25 -10.19
N PRO A 66 7.73 6.98 -10.40
CA PRO A 66 8.62 5.98 -10.96
C PRO A 66 9.10 6.35 -12.37
N GLU A 67 10.35 6.04 -12.68
CA GLU A 67 10.90 6.14 -14.03
C GLU A 67 10.48 4.92 -14.87
N GLY A 68 10.54 5.03 -16.20
CA GLY A 68 10.27 3.90 -17.10
C GLY A 68 8.79 3.49 -17.25
N VAL A 69 7.88 4.09 -16.49
CA VAL A 69 6.43 3.80 -16.57
C VAL A 69 5.59 5.08 -16.65
N SER A 70 4.39 4.95 -17.21
CA SER A 70 3.36 5.98 -17.07
C SER A 70 2.72 5.88 -15.69
N SER A 71 2.55 7.00 -15.01
CA SER A 71 1.96 7.04 -13.68
C SER A 71 1.09 8.28 -13.48
N VAL A 72 0.07 8.15 -12.63
CA VAL A 72 -0.82 9.22 -12.20
C VAL A 72 -0.88 9.23 -10.69
N ASN A 73 -0.73 10.41 -10.07
CA ASN A 73 -0.96 10.57 -8.64
C ASN A 73 -2.48 10.66 -8.40
N ILE A 74 -3.02 9.71 -7.64
CA ILE A 74 -4.44 9.62 -7.29
C ILE A 74 -4.73 10.10 -5.86
N GLY A 75 -3.70 10.39 -5.07
CA GLY A 75 -3.82 10.78 -3.67
C GLY A 75 -2.52 10.61 -2.88
N SER A 76 -2.53 11.14 -1.67
CA SER A 76 -1.44 11.02 -0.69
C SER A 76 -2.04 10.87 0.70
N ASP A 77 -1.32 10.19 1.58
CA ASP A 77 -1.70 10.01 2.98
C ASP A 77 -0.48 10.23 3.90
N THR A 78 -0.72 10.37 5.19
CA THR A 78 0.34 10.52 6.20
C THR A 78 0.33 9.35 7.18
N SER A 79 1.53 8.89 7.55
CA SER A 79 1.67 7.87 8.59
C SER A 79 1.31 8.44 9.97
N VAL A 80 0.58 7.66 10.76
CA VAL A 80 0.17 8.03 12.12
C VAL A 80 0.49 6.89 13.09
N CYS A 81 0.68 7.23 14.37
CA CYS A 81 0.80 6.23 15.43
C CYS A 81 -0.60 5.88 15.95
N LEU A 82 -1.05 4.66 15.70
CA LEU A 82 -2.32 4.14 16.20
C LEU A 82 -2.12 3.39 17.52
N MET A 83 -2.94 3.70 18.51
CA MET A 83 -2.98 3.00 19.80
C MET A 83 -4.39 3.00 20.37
N LYS A 84 -4.67 2.12 21.34
CA LYS A 84 -5.93 2.14 22.08
C LYS A 84 -6.09 3.49 22.80
N ALA A 85 -7.32 3.98 22.95
CA ALA A 85 -7.59 5.24 23.64
C ALA A 85 -7.14 5.25 25.12
N SER A 86 -7.05 4.07 25.75
CA SER A 86 -6.53 3.90 27.12
C SER A 86 -5.02 3.67 27.18
N HIS A 87 -4.28 3.87 26.09
CA HIS A 87 -2.83 3.75 26.09
C HIS A 87 -2.21 4.95 26.83
N PRO A 88 -1.15 4.77 27.64
CA PRO A 88 -0.54 5.89 28.36
C PRO A 88 -0.11 7.05 27.46
N LEU A 89 0.32 6.75 26.23
CA LEU A 89 0.72 7.76 25.26
C LEU A 89 -0.46 8.46 24.55
N ALA A 90 -1.71 7.99 24.71
CA ALA A 90 -2.86 8.56 24.01
C ALA A 90 -3.23 9.96 24.52
N SER A 91 -2.86 10.29 25.77
CA SER A 91 -3.03 11.63 26.34
C SER A 91 -1.87 12.58 26.03
N CYS A 92 -0.79 12.09 25.42
CA CYS A 92 0.35 12.92 25.05
C CYS A 92 -0.03 13.79 23.85
N LYS A 93 0.17 15.10 23.99
CA LYS A 93 -0.06 16.05 22.89
C LYS A 93 0.92 15.84 21.73
N GLU A 94 2.15 15.42 22.06
CA GLU A 94 3.22 15.13 21.12
C GLU A 94 3.89 13.82 21.51
N LEU A 95 4.22 12.99 20.51
CA LEU A 95 4.92 11.73 20.68
C LEU A 95 6.40 11.93 20.37
N THR A 96 7.26 11.67 21.34
CA THR A 96 8.70 11.62 21.12
C THR A 96 9.13 10.24 20.62
N VAL A 97 10.26 10.18 19.93
CA VAL A 97 10.83 8.90 19.46
C VAL A 97 11.13 7.97 20.63
N ASP A 98 11.71 8.47 21.73
CA ASP A 98 11.97 7.66 22.92
C ASP A 98 10.69 7.08 23.53
N ALA A 99 9.61 7.88 23.60
CA ALA A 99 8.32 7.42 24.10
C ALA A 99 7.74 6.34 23.18
N LEU A 100 7.80 6.53 21.87
CA LEU A 100 7.36 5.53 20.89
C LEU A 100 8.13 4.21 21.10
N LEU A 101 9.46 4.27 21.16
CA LEU A 101 10.34 3.10 21.27
C LEU A 101 10.26 2.38 22.63
N SER A 102 9.71 3.03 23.66
CA SER A 102 9.52 2.43 24.99
C SER A 102 8.42 1.35 25.04
N TYR A 103 7.63 1.19 23.97
CA TYR A 103 6.57 0.19 23.87
C TYR A 103 6.79 -0.79 22.70
N SER A 104 6.15 -1.96 22.79
CA SER A 104 6.15 -2.94 21.69
C SER A 104 5.26 -2.47 20.54
N HIS A 105 5.65 -2.81 19.32
CA HIS A 105 4.93 -2.41 18.11
C HIS A 105 4.35 -3.61 17.38
N ILE A 106 3.23 -3.39 16.69
CA ILE A 106 2.70 -4.34 15.72
C ILE A 106 3.31 -4.00 14.38
N LYS A 107 3.89 -5.00 13.71
CA LYS A 107 4.45 -4.88 12.37
C LYS A 107 3.44 -5.41 11.34
N VAL A 108 3.17 -4.61 10.31
CA VAL A 108 2.33 -4.97 9.16
C VAL A 108 3.22 -5.10 7.93
N THR A 109 3.44 -6.34 7.49
CA THR A 109 4.27 -6.66 6.31
C THR A 109 3.44 -6.92 5.05
N GLY A 110 2.11 -6.81 5.13
CA GLY A 110 1.20 -6.93 3.99
C GLY A 110 1.01 -5.61 3.24
N GLY A 111 0.74 -5.67 1.94
CA GLY A 111 0.20 -4.52 1.19
C GLY A 111 1.22 -3.51 0.65
N GLY A 112 2.40 -3.95 0.21
CA GLY A 112 3.38 -3.09 -0.47
C GLY A 112 4.38 -2.38 0.46
N ASP A 113 4.63 -2.97 1.64
CA ASP A 113 5.66 -2.57 2.62
C ASP A 113 5.52 -1.15 3.21
N LYS A 114 4.37 -0.90 3.84
CA LYS A 114 4.01 0.42 4.44
C LYS A 114 4.83 0.77 5.70
N ASP A 115 5.26 -0.24 6.46
CA ASP A 115 6.01 -0.06 7.71
C ASP A 115 7.48 0.29 7.50
N SER A 116 8.03 -0.04 6.32
CA SER A 116 9.44 0.17 5.98
C SER A 116 9.89 1.63 6.13
N SER A 117 9.00 2.60 5.91
CA SER A 117 9.32 4.03 6.00
C SER A 117 9.73 4.44 7.42
N THR A 118 8.97 4.00 8.44
CA THR A 118 9.26 4.31 9.85
C THR A 118 10.55 3.61 10.29
N ASP A 119 10.73 2.35 9.91
CA ASP A 119 11.94 1.60 10.25
C ASP A 119 13.19 2.16 9.56
N THR A 120 13.07 2.62 8.32
CA THR A 120 14.16 3.29 7.57
C THR A 120 14.62 4.54 8.30
N VAL A 121 13.69 5.43 8.65
CA VAL A 121 14.02 6.69 9.35
C VAL A 121 14.63 6.41 10.73
N LEU A 122 14.06 5.48 11.50
CA LEU A 122 14.64 5.10 12.80
C LEU A 122 16.05 4.55 12.66
N LYS A 123 16.30 3.72 11.63
CA LYS A 123 17.62 3.17 11.35
C LYS A 123 18.63 4.25 10.98
N GLU A 124 18.25 5.27 10.21
CA GLU A 124 19.09 6.44 9.91
C GLU A 124 19.47 7.21 11.19
N MET A 125 18.62 7.19 12.21
CA MET A 125 18.89 7.75 13.54
C MET A 125 19.70 6.81 14.46
N GLY A 126 20.04 5.59 14.02
CA GLY A 126 20.69 4.58 14.84
C GLY A 126 19.77 3.89 15.85
N LEU A 127 18.46 3.96 15.64
CA LEU A 127 17.41 3.43 16.50
C LEU A 127 16.67 2.26 15.82
N ALA A 128 15.98 1.45 16.63
CA ALA A 128 15.15 0.35 16.14
C ALA A 128 13.95 0.12 17.06
N ARG A 129 12.81 -0.27 16.49
CA ARG A 129 11.62 -0.69 17.26
C ARG A 129 11.82 -2.11 17.80
N HIS A 130 11.19 -2.40 18.93
CA HIS A 130 11.06 -3.78 19.41
C HIS A 130 9.92 -4.48 18.68
N ILE A 131 10.26 -5.15 17.58
CA ILE A 131 9.37 -5.94 16.71
C ILE A 131 9.99 -7.32 16.46
N THR A 132 9.20 -8.39 16.58
CA THR A 132 9.61 -9.77 16.29
C THR A 132 9.09 -10.22 14.93
#